data_AF-A0A6P9B240-F1
#
_entry.id   AF-A0A6P9B240-F1
#
_cell.length_a   1.000
_cell.length_b   1.000
_cell.length_c   1.000
_cell.angle_alpha   90.00
_cell.angle_beta   90.00
_cell.angle_gamma   90.00
#
_symmetry.space_group_name_H-M   'P 1'
#
loop_
_entity.id
_entity.type
_entity.pdbx_description
1 polymer ?
#
loop_
_entity_poly.entity_id
_entity_poly.type
_entity_poly.pdbx_seq_one_letter_code
_entity_poly.pdbx_strand_id
1 'polypeptide(L)'
;FMESELDLNDIIQEMHVVATMPDLYHLLVELNAVHSLLGLLGHDNTDVAIAVVDLLQELTDIDTLHESEEGAGVLIDSLVSSTWWHLGLGWGSNP
;
A
#
# COMPACT_ATOMS: atom_id res chain seq x y z
N PHE A 1 11.12 7.34 -19.93
CA PHE A 1 11.82 7.25 -18.65
C PHE A 1 11.42 8.41 -17.75
N MET A 2 11.91 9.63 -17.94
CA MET A 2 11.53 10.74 -17.05
C MET A 2 10.02 11.06 -17.01
N GLU A 3 9.32 11.06 -18.16
CA GLU A 3 7.88 11.31 -18.22
C GLU A 3 7.07 10.22 -17.49
N SER A 4 7.45 8.95 -17.67
CA SER A 4 6.80 7.81 -17.00
C SER A 4 7.02 7.79 -15.48
N GLU A 5 8.15 8.30 -14.99
CA GLU A 5 8.41 8.48 -13.55
C GLU A 5 7.51 9.56 -12.95
N LEU A 6 7.31 10.66 -13.69
CA LEU A 6 6.42 11.73 -13.27
C LEU A 6 4.97 11.25 -13.25
N ASP A 7 4.52 10.58 -14.31
CA ASP A 7 3.17 9.99 -14.37
C ASP A 7 2.94 9.00 -13.21
N LEU A 8 3.93 8.16 -12.91
CA LEU A 8 3.86 7.22 -11.79
C LEU A 8 3.72 7.95 -10.45
N ASN A 9 4.56 8.96 -10.23
CA ASN A 9 4.51 9.76 -9.00
C ASN A 9 3.16 10.49 -8.87
N ASP A 10 2.65 11.07 -9.96
CA ASP A 10 1.36 11.75 -9.97
C ASP A 10 0.21 10.79 -9.60
N ILE A 11 0.21 9.56 -10.11
CA ILE A 11 -0.77 8.54 -9.73
C ILE A 11 -0.66 8.18 -8.24
N ILE A 12 0.56 8.04 -7.70
CA ILE A 12 0.76 7.77 -6.26
C ILE A 12 0.20 8.92 -5.43
N GLN A 13 0.42 10.17 -5.86
CA GLN A 13 -0.15 11.35 -5.20
C GLN A 13 -1.68 11.37 -5.25
N GLU A 14 -2.29 10.97 -6.38
CA GLU A 14 -3.74 10.85 -6.49
C GLU A 14 -4.32 9.78 -5.55
N MET A 15 -3.56 8.71 -5.26
CA MET A 15 -4.01 7.64 -4.36
C MET A 15 -4.18 8.08 -2.91
N HIS A 16 -3.62 9.21 -2.47
CA HIS A 16 -3.83 9.74 -1.11
C HIS A 16 -5.31 9.99 -0.79
N VAL A 17 -6.15 10.26 -1.81
CA VAL A 17 -7.60 10.38 -1.59
C VAL A 17 -8.20 9.09 -1.02
N VAL A 18 -7.65 7.93 -1.38
CA VAL A 18 -8.13 6.63 -0.89
C VAL A 18 -7.78 6.45 0.59
N ALA A 19 -6.66 7.01 1.06
CA ALA A 19 -6.32 7.01 2.48
C ALA A 19 -7.33 7.79 3.32
N THR A 20 -8.06 8.75 2.75
CA THR A 20 -9.16 9.44 3.46
C THR A 20 -10.47 8.66 3.48
N MET A 21 -10.51 7.46 2.88
CA MET A 21 -11.71 6.64 2.71
C MET A 21 -11.41 5.16 3.04
N PRO A 22 -11.30 4.79 4.32
CA PRO A 22 -10.87 3.45 4.74
C PRO A 22 -11.84 2.33 4.31
N ASP A 23 -13.10 2.67 4.02
CA ASP A 23 -14.06 1.74 3.41
C ASP A 23 -13.60 1.21 2.05
N LEU A 24 -12.69 1.89 1.34
CA LEU A 24 -12.15 1.47 0.05
C LEU A 24 -10.92 0.55 0.16
N TYR A 25 -10.41 0.29 1.36
CA TYR A 25 -9.17 -0.47 1.54
C TYR A 25 -9.27 -1.92 1.07
N HIS A 26 -10.46 -2.52 1.13
CA HIS A 26 -10.69 -3.84 0.55
C HIS A 26 -10.36 -3.88 -0.95
N LEU A 27 -10.67 -2.83 -1.71
CA LEU A 27 -10.35 -2.73 -3.13
C LEU A 27 -8.84 -2.64 -3.37
N LEU A 28 -8.10 -1.92 -2.51
CA LEU A 28 -6.63 -1.86 -2.61
C LEU A 28 -6.01 -3.26 -2.47
N VAL A 29 -6.58 -4.10 -1.59
CA VAL A 29 -6.12 -5.47 -1.39
C VAL A 29 -6.56 -6.38 -2.53
N GLU A 30 -7.83 -6.31 -2.97
CA GLU A 30 -8.36 -7.10 -4.09
C GLU A 30 -7.63 -6.83 -5.41
N LEU A 31 -7.26 -5.58 -5.65
CA LEU A 31 -6.50 -5.17 -6.84
C LEU A 31 -4.99 -5.41 -6.72
N ASN A 32 -4.53 -5.98 -5.61
CA ASN A 32 -3.11 -6.22 -5.33
C ASN A 32 -2.27 -4.93 -5.38
N ALA A 33 -2.88 -3.79 -5.06
CA ALA A 33 -2.22 -2.49 -5.04
C ALA A 33 -1.17 -2.42 -3.93
N VAL A 34 -1.46 -3.02 -2.78
CA VAL A 34 -0.53 -3.12 -1.64
C VAL A 34 0.80 -3.77 -2.04
N HIS A 35 0.74 -4.88 -2.79
CA HIS A 35 1.95 -5.56 -3.27
C HIS A 35 2.75 -4.69 -4.26
N SER A 36 2.04 -3.99 -5.15
CA SER A 36 2.66 -3.08 -6.13
C SER A 36 3.37 -1.91 -5.42
N LEU A 37 2.70 -1.30 -4.44
CA LEU A 37 3.28 -0.23 -3.60
C LEU A 37 4.53 -0.72 -2.85
N LEU A 38 4.47 -1.88 -2.20
CA LEU A 38 5.64 -2.43 -1.51
C LEU A 38 6.81 -2.72 -2.48
N GLY A 39 6.52 -3.12 -3.72
CA GLY A 39 7.55 -3.28 -4.76
C GLY A 39 8.22 -1.95 -5.15
N LEU A 40 7.46 -0.85 -5.15
CA LEU A 40 7.96 0.50 -5.45
C LEU A 40 8.85 1.08 -4.34
N LEU A 41 8.87 0.51 -3.14
CA LEU A 41 9.85 0.91 -2.11
C LEU A 41 11.30 0.61 -2.51
N GLY A 42 11.51 -0.37 -3.39
CA GLY A 42 12.83 -0.71 -3.94
C GLY A 42 13.18 0.02 -5.23
N HIS A 43 12.43 1.07 -5.59
CA HIS A 43 12.59 1.77 -6.85
C HIS A 43 13.91 2.59 -6.91
N ASP A 44 14.54 2.66 -8.08
CA ASP A 44 15.82 3.37 -8.27
C ASP A 44 15.70 4.87 -8.00
N ASN A 45 14.51 5.43 -8.26
CA ASN A 45 14.17 6.81 -7.94
C ASN A 45 13.67 6.94 -6.49
N THR A 46 14.48 7.55 -5.64
CA THR A 46 14.17 7.72 -4.22
C THR A 46 12.91 8.58 -3.99
N ASP A 47 12.60 9.51 -4.90
CA ASP A 47 11.39 10.33 -4.77
C ASP A 47 10.11 9.48 -4.83
N VAL A 48 10.09 8.46 -5.71
CA VAL A 48 8.98 7.49 -5.81
C VAL A 48 8.87 6.66 -4.54
N ALA A 49 9.99 6.17 -4.02
CA ALA A 49 10.00 5.42 -2.77
C ALA A 49 9.49 6.26 -1.59
N ILE A 50 9.87 7.54 -1.52
CA ILE A 50 9.38 8.48 -0.50
C ILE A 50 7.87 8.70 -0.64
N ALA A 51 7.36 8.93 -1.85
CA ALA A 51 5.93 9.12 -2.09
C ALA A 51 5.10 7.90 -1.63
N VAL A 52 5.60 6.69 -1.88
CA VAL A 52 4.94 5.46 -1.41
C VAL A 52 4.97 5.35 0.11
N VAL A 53 6.08 5.70 0.76
CA VAL A 53 6.16 5.69 2.24
C VAL A 53 5.16 6.67 2.84
N ASP A 54 5.03 7.86 2.25
CA ASP A 54 4.09 8.90 2.69
C ASP A 54 2.63 8.41 2.56
N LEU A 55 2.28 7.83 1.41
CA LEU A 55 0.97 7.21 1.18
C LEU A 55 0.69 6.07 2.19
N LEU A 56 1.67 5.19 2.44
CA LEU A 56 1.52 4.11 3.42
C LEU A 56 1.31 4.64 4.85
N GLN A 57 1.96 5.75 5.20
CA GLN A 57 1.77 6.41 6.49
C GLN A 57 0.33 6.90 6.65
N GLU A 58 -0.25 7.53 5.63
CA GLU A 58 -1.65 7.96 5.67
C GLU A 58 -2.61 6.77 5.68
N LEU A 59 -2.36 5.75 4.86
CA LEU A 59 -3.19 4.54 4.82
C LEU A 59 -3.23 3.81 6.17
N THR A 60 -2.15 3.93 6.96
CA THR A 60 -2.00 3.30 8.27
C THR A 60 -2.17 4.27 9.44
N ASP A 61 -2.71 5.46 9.18
CA ASP A 61 -2.97 6.44 10.22
C ASP A 61 -4.02 5.93 11.23
N ILE A 62 -3.74 6.10 12.52
CA ILE A 62 -4.56 5.52 13.58
C ILE A 62 -5.96 6.13 13.62
N ASP A 63 -6.08 7.43 13.35
CA ASP A 63 -7.38 8.10 13.37
C ASP A 63 -8.25 7.57 12.22
N THR A 64 -7.64 7.37 11.04
CA THR A 64 -8.28 6.79 9.85
C THR A 64 -8.67 5.32 10.06
N LEU A 65 -7.77 4.49 10.59
CA LEU A 65 -8.03 3.05 10.80
C LEU A 65 -9.16 2.81 11.81
N HIS A 66 -9.37 3.73 12.76
CA HIS A 66 -10.49 3.66 13.70
C HIS A 66 -11.84 3.99 13.07
N GLU A 67 -11.88 4.64 11.90
CA GLU A 67 -13.14 4.91 11.19
C GLU A 67 -13.73 3.64 10.55
N SER A 68 -12.89 2.67 10.18
CA SER A 68 -13.33 1.39 9.59
C SER A 68 -12.40 0.23 10.00
N GLU A 69 -12.78 -0.49 11.06
CA GLU A 69 -12.03 -1.66 11.57
C GLU A 69 -11.93 -2.79 10.53
N GLU A 70 -12.95 -2.97 9.69
CA GLU A 70 -12.96 -3.99 8.63
C GLU A 70 -11.96 -3.67 7.52
N GLY A 71 -12.00 -2.44 6.99
CA GLY A 71 -11.04 -1.97 5.98
C GLY A 71 -9.61 -1.99 6.51
N ALA A 72 -9.42 -1.53 7.74
CA ALA A 72 -8.14 -1.58 8.45
C ALA A 72 -7.62 -3.01 8.58
N GLY A 73 -8.45 -3.95 9.04
CA GLY A 73 -8.06 -5.35 9.22
C GLY A 73 -7.56 -5.98 7.93
N VAL A 74 -8.27 -5.77 6.81
CA VAL A 74 -7.91 -6.33 5.50
C VAL A 74 -6.61 -5.71 4.97
N LEU A 75 -6.42 -4.40 5.12
CA LEU A 75 -5.18 -3.72 4.71
C LEU A 75 -3.97 -4.24 5.51
N ILE A 76 -4.08 -4.31 6.84
CA ILE A 76 -3.01 -4.76 7.71
C ILE A 76 -2.66 -6.23 7.43
N ASP A 77 -3.65 -7.09 7.25
CA ASP A 77 -3.42 -8.49 6.90
C ASP A 77 -2.64 -8.62 5.58
N SER A 78 -3.00 -7.81 4.57
CA SER A 78 -2.30 -7.77 3.29
C SER A 78 -0.84 -7.29 3.40
N LEU A 79 -0.58 -6.22 4.17
CA LEU A 79 0.77 -5.69 4.41
C LEU A 79 1.66 -6.70 5.13
N VAL A 80 1.11 -7.34 6.16
CA VAL A 80 1.77 -8.36 6.96
C VAL A 80 2.04 -9.60 6.10
N SER A 81 1.04 -10.13 5.40
CA SER A 81 1.18 -11.26 4.48
C SER A 81 2.28 -11.02 3.45
N SER A 82 2.28 -9.85 2.79
CA SER A 82 3.27 -9.47 1.78
C SER A 82 4.71 -9.45 2.31
N THR A 83 4.91 -8.99 3.55
CA THR A 83 6.24 -8.97 4.18
C THR A 83 6.71 -10.38 4.58
N TRP A 84 5.81 -11.26 5.03
CA TRP A 84 6.16 -12.66 5.31
C TRP A 84 6.61 -13.42 4.05
N TRP A 85 5.97 -13.14 2.90
CA TRP A 85 6.41 -13.69 1.62
C TRP A 85 7.83 -13.27 1.28
N HIS A 86 8.16 -12.00 1.47
CA HIS A 86 9.50 -11.48 1.21
C HIS A 86 10.56 -12.08 2.15
N LEU A 87 10.19 -12.41 3.39
CA LEU A 87 11.09 -13.03 4.37
C LEU A 87 11.20 -14.56 4.22
N GLY A 88 10.47 -15.19 3.30
CA GLY A 88 10.43 -16.64 3.14
C GLY A 88 9.84 -17.38 4.35
N LEU A 89 9.16 -16.65 5.24
CA LEU A 89 8.58 -17.13 6.49
C LEU A 89 7.06 -17.29 6.38
N GLY A 90 6.51 -17.38 5.16
CA GLY A 90 5.08 -17.56 4.92
C GLY A 90 4.56 -18.78 5.67
N TRP A 91 3.93 -18.55 6.81
CA TRP A 91 3.25 -19.59 7.58
C TRP A 91 2.13 -20.15 6.71
N GLY A 92 2.19 -21.46 6.48
CA GLY A 92 1.37 -22.14 5.50
C GLY A 92 -0.12 -21.85 5.67
N SER A 93 -0.73 -21.33 4.60
CA SER A 93 -2.08 -21.68 4.15
C SER A 93 -2.23 -21.18 2.71
N ASN A 94 -1.73 -22.00 1.79
CA ASN A 94 -2.19 -21.99 0.42
C ASN A 94 -3.45 -22.89 0.37
N PRO A 95 -4.64 -22.39 0.01
CA PRO A 95 -5.67 -23.28 -0.53
C PRO A 95 -5.24 -23.85 -1.89
#